data_AF-A0A7C2JXY0-F1
#
_entry.id   AF-A0A7C2JXY0-F1
#
_cell.length_a   1.000
_cell.length_b   1.000
_cell.length_c   1.000
_cell.angle_alpha   90.00
_cell.angle_beta   90.00
_cell.angle_gamma   90.00
#
_symmetry.space_group_name_H-M   'P 1'
#
loop_
_entity.id
_entity.type
_entity.pdbx_description
1 polymer ?
#
loop_
_entity_poly.entity_id
_entity_poly.type
_entity_poly.pdbx_seq_one_letter_code
_entity_poly.pdbx_strand_id
1 'polypeptide(L)'
;MSGSAARLNAIKAVTSYTPTLAPLNFSETPANEIYGSNVFSLKVMKDRLPKNVFKSVLKTIEAGEPLDPNVADTVAAAMKDWAIEKGATHYAHVFYPLTGITAEKHDSFLAPDGLGGAVAEFSGSQLIQGEPDASSFPSGGIRATFEARGYTAWDVTSPAYILENPNGTTLCIPTAFVSWTGEALDKKT
;
A
#
# COMPACT_ATOMS: atom_id res chain seq x y z
N MET A 1 -30.28 -40.97 -7.05
CA MET A 1 -29.64 -40.07 -6.07
C MET A 1 -29.74 -38.64 -6.58
N SER A 2 -30.70 -37.86 -6.07
CA SER A 2 -30.86 -36.45 -6.43
C SER A 2 -29.86 -35.62 -5.62
N GLY A 3 -28.67 -35.41 -6.15
CA GLY A 3 -27.74 -34.43 -5.58
C GLY A 3 -28.31 -33.03 -5.79
N SER A 4 -28.41 -32.24 -4.72
CA SER A 4 -28.76 -30.82 -4.82
C SER A 4 -28.02 -30.16 -5.99
N ALA A 5 -28.76 -29.52 -6.91
CA ALA A 5 -28.17 -28.90 -8.11
C ALA A 5 -27.05 -27.92 -7.76
N ALA A 6 -27.15 -27.22 -6.63
CA ALA A 6 -26.09 -26.36 -6.11
C ALA A 6 -24.78 -27.13 -5.83
N ARG A 7 -24.87 -28.32 -5.25
CA ARG A 7 -23.71 -29.19 -5.01
C ARG A 7 -23.08 -29.67 -6.31
N LEU A 8 -23.89 -30.09 -7.28
CA LEU A 8 -23.39 -30.54 -8.59
C LEU A 8 -22.71 -29.39 -9.35
N ASN A 9 -23.27 -28.18 -9.29
CA ASN A 9 -22.67 -26.99 -9.89
C ASN A 9 -21.34 -26.61 -9.22
N ALA A 10 -21.28 -26.68 -7.88
CA ALA A 10 -20.03 -26.43 -7.15
C ALA A 10 -18.93 -27.45 -7.52
N ILE A 11 -19.27 -28.74 -7.58
CA ILE A 11 -18.34 -29.79 -8.01
C ILE A 11 -17.84 -29.49 -9.43
N LYS A 12 -18.76 -29.19 -10.36
CA LYS A 12 -18.40 -28.87 -11.75
C LYS A 12 -17.45 -27.68 -11.83
N ALA A 13 -17.73 -26.60 -11.10
CA ALA A 13 -16.90 -25.40 -11.07
C ALA A 13 -15.48 -25.67 -10.57
N VAL A 14 -15.32 -26.51 -9.55
CA VAL A 14 -14.00 -26.90 -9.03
C VAL A 14 -13.25 -27.80 -10.01
N THR A 15 -13.92 -28.80 -10.58
CA THR A 15 -13.26 -29.77 -11.47
C THR A 15 -12.93 -29.20 -12.84
N SER A 16 -13.61 -28.14 -13.27
CA SER A 16 -13.35 -27.45 -14.55
C SER A 16 -12.48 -26.20 -14.40
N TYR A 17 -11.96 -25.91 -13.21
CA TYR A 17 -11.13 -24.73 -12.99
C TYR A 17 -9.80 -24.86 -13.74
N THR A 18 -9.49 -23.85 -14.55
CA THR A 18 -8.19 -23.67 -15.18
C THR A 18 -7.59 -22.36 -14.69
N PRO A 19 -6.34 -22.36 -14.18
CA PRO A 19 -5.66 -21.13 -13.79
C PRO A 19 -5.61 -20.13 -14.95
N THR A 20 -5.83 -18.86 -14.65
CA THR A 20 -5.80 -17.78 -15.65
C THR A 20 -4.38 -17.39 -16.04
N LEU A 21 -3.41 -17.63 -15.16
CA LEU A 21 -2.00 -17.31 -15.35
C LEU A 21 -1.18 -18.59 -15.50
N ALA A 22 -0.17 -18.53 -16.36
CA ALA A 22 0.80 -19.61 -16.50
C ALA A 22 1.61 -19.77 -15.19
N PRO A 23 1.99 -21.01 -14.81
CA PRO A 23 2.87 -21.23 -13.67
C PRO A 23 4.25 -20.60 -13.93
N LEU A 24 4.89 -20.12 -12.86
CA LEU A 24 6.25 -19.57 -12.93
C LEU A 24 7.24 -20.65 -13.35
N ASN A 25 8.08 -20.34 -14.35
CA ASN A 25 9.15 -21.22 -14.78
C ASN A 25 10.48 -20.82 -14.13
N PHE A 26 10.80 -21.43 -13.00
CA PHE A 26 12.03 -21.14 -12.25
C PHE A 26 13.32 -21.55 -12.95
N SER A 27 13.23 -22.30 -14.06
CA SER A 27 14.40 -22.63 -14.89
C SER A 27 14.77 -21.48 -15.82
N GLU A 28 13.79 -20.71 -16.28
CA GLU A 28 13.97 -19.53 -17.14
C GLU A 28 14.17 -18.25 -16.32
N THR A 29 13.46 -18.13 -15.20
CA THR A 29 13.56 -16.99 -14.30
C THR A 29 13.95 -17.47 -12.89
N PRO A 30 15.23 -17.33 -12.51
CA PRO A 30 15.71 -17.71 -11.19
C PRO A 30 14.94 -17.05 -10.05
N ALA A 31 14.69 -17.79 -8.96
CA ALA A 31 13.89 -17.29 -7.83
C ALA A 31 14.49 -16.04 -7.15
N ASN A 32 15.80 -15.87 -7.19
CA ASN A 32 16.50 -14.69 -6.66
C ASN A 32 16.23 -13.41 -7.48
N GLU A 33 15.83 -13.52 -8.74
CA GLU A 33 15.42 -12.37 -9.57
C GLU A 33 13.99 -11.94 -9.25
N ILE A 34 13.15 -12.89 -8.84
CA ILE A 34 11.74 -12.65 -8.48
C ILE A 34 11.63 -12.12 -7.04
N TYR A 35 12.43 -12.67 -6.13
CA TYR A 35 12.37 -12.36 -4.71
C TYR A 35 12.63 -10.87 -4.42
N GLY A 36 11.66 -10.21 -3.78
CA GLY A 36 11.75 -8.79 -3.43
C GLY A 36 11.65 -7.82 -4.63
N SER A 37 11.36 -8.32 -5.84
CA SER A 37 11.29 -7.49 -7.04
C SER A 37 10.19 -6.42 -6.98
N ASN A 38 9.12 -6.68 -6.22
CA ASN A 38 7.98 -5.79 -6.02
C ASN A 38 8.02 -5.09 -4.66
N VAL A 39 9.21 -4.92 -4.07
CA VAL A 39 9.40 -4.22 -2.80
C VAL A 39 10.29 -3.00 -3.02
N PHE A 40 9.88 -1.85 -2.48
CA PHE A 40 10.67 -0.62 -2.43
C PHE A 40 11.76 -0.77 -1.36
N SER A 41 12.68 -1.70 -1.60
CA SER A 41 13.72 -2.12 -0.65
C SER A 41 14.81 -1.07 -0.48
N LEU A 42 15.66 -1.24 0.55
CA LEU A 42 16.85 -0.39 0.75
C LEU A 42 17.74 -0.30 -0.49
N LYS A 43 17.83 -1.37 -1.29
CA LYS A 43 18.57 -1.36 -2.56
C LYS A 43 17.94 -0.39 -3.56
N VAL A 44 16.62 -0.50 -3.76
CA VAL A 44 15.86 0.38 -4.65
C VAL A 44 15.93 1.84 -4.17
N MET A 45 15.76 2.06 -2.86
CA MET A 45 15.90 3.38 -2.24
C MET A 45 17.29 3.97 -2.48
N LYS A 46 18.36 3.18 -2.33
CA LYS A 46 19.74 3.63 -2.55
C LYS A 46 20.00 4.01 -4.00
N ASP A 47 19.40 3.28 -4.94
CA ASP A 47 19.58 3.52 -6.38
C ASP A 47 18.79 4.74 -6.87
N ARG A 48 17.67 5.08 -6.21
CA ARG A 48 16.75 6.15 -6.65
C ARG A 48 16.84 7.44 -5.85
N LEU A 49 17.18 7.37 -4.56
CA LEU A 49 17.16 8.53 -3.68
C LEU A 49 18.52 9.26 -3.69
N PRO A 50 18.53 10.60 -3.59
CA PRO A 50 19.74 11.34 -3.29
C PRO A 50 20.44 10.83 -2.03
N LYS A 51 21.78 10.87 -2.02
CA LYS A 51 22.60 10.29 -0.93
C LYS A 51 22.24 10.81 0.47
N ASN A 52 21.89 12.09 0.59
CA ASN A 52 21.45 12.70 1.85
C ASN A 52 20.08 12.17 2.29
N VAL A 53 19.13 12.07 1.37
CA VAL A 53 17.78 11.54 1.62
C VAL A 53 17.83 10.07 2.02
N PHE A 54 18.57 9.24 1.27
CA PHE A 54 18.74 7.82 1.62
C PHE A 54 19.32 7.65 3.03
N LYS A 55 20.34 8.43 3.40
CA LYS A 55 20.92 8.38 4.74
C LYS A 55 19.93 8.80 5.84
N SER A 56 19.08 9.78 5.59
CA SER A 56 18.05 10.20 6.53
C SER A 56 17.03 9.08 6.75
N VAL A 57 16.52 8.49 5.66
CA VAL A 57 15.58 7.36 5.73
C VAL A 57 16.20 6.15 6.42
N LEU A 58 17.46 5.82 6.12
CA LEU A 58 18.16 4.70 6.74
C LEU A 58 18.30 4.87 8.25
N LYS A 59 18.55 6.09 8.74
CA LYS A 59 18.58 6.37 10.19
C LYS A 59 17.22 6.15 10.84
N THR A 60 16.13 6.56 10.20
CA THR A 60 14.79 6.29 10.69
C THR A 60 14.52 4.79 10.79
N ILE A 61 14.96 4.00 9.80
CA ILE A 61 14.78 2.54 9.79
C ILE A 61 15.64 1.84 10.85
N GLU A 62 16.93 2.18 10.96
CA GLU A 62 17.89 1.46 11.82
C GLU A 62 17.90 1.96 13.26
N ALA A 63 17.74 3.27 13.48
CA ALA A 63 17.86 3.91 14.78
C ALA A 63 16.51 4.34 15.39
N GLY A 64 15.41 4.22 14.64
CA GLY A 64 14.08 4.66 15.10
C GLY A 64 13.96 6.18 15.23
N GLU A 65 14.85 6.95 14.58
CA GLU A 65 14.77 8.42 14.56
C GLU A 65 13.51 8.89 13.78
N PRO A 66 12.83 9.97 14.21
CA PRO A 66 11.71 10.53 13.44
C PRO A 66 12.10 10.82 11.98
N LEU A 67 11.22 10.51 11.04
CA LEU A 67 11.42 10.82 9.62
C LEU A 67 11.47 12.34 9.43
N ASP A 68 12.49 12.84 8.73
CA ASP A 68 12.61 14.26 8.39
C ASP A 68 11.52 14.65 7.38
N PRO A 69 10.57 15.54 7.71
CA PRO A 69 9.52 15.95 6.77
C PRO A 69 10.07 16.57 5.49
N ASN A 70 11.28 17.16 5.52
CA ASN A 70 11.90 17.77 4.34
C ASN A 70 12.33 16.73 3.29
N VAL A 71 12.52 15.47 3.69
CA VAL A 71 12.86 14.40 2.74
C VAL A 71 11.64 13.70 2.17
N ALA A 72 10.45 13.92 2.75
CA ALA A 72 9.22 13.21 2.42
C ALA A 72 8.82 13.37 0.95
N ASP A 73 8.83 14.60 0.41
CA ASP A 73 8.46 14.85 -1.00
C ASP A 73 9.41 14.14 -1.97
N THR A 74 10.71 14.08 -1.64
CA THR A 74 11.69 13.40 -2.48
C THR A 74 11.47 11.89 -2.46
N VAL A 75 11.16 11.33 -1.28
CA VAL A 75 10.85 9.90 -1.15
C VAL A 75 9.56 9.54 -1.86
N ALA A 76 8.51 10.35 -1.70
CA ALA A 76 7.22 10.16 -2.37
C ALA A 76 7.38 10.18 -3.89
N ALA A 77 8.09 11.17 -4.44
CA ALA A 77 8.36 11.24 -5.88
C ALA A 77 9.09 9.98 -6.39
N ALA A 78 10.17 9.57 -5.72
CA ALA A 78 10.92 8.37 -6.11
C ALA A 78 10.11 7.07 -5.99
N MET A 79 9.26 6.98 -4.96
CA MET A 79 8.37 5.84 -4.73
C MET A 79 7.27 5.76 -5.79
N LYS A 80 6.68 6.91 -6.15
CA LYS A 80 5.69 7.03 -7.24
C LYS A 80 6.28 6.62 -8.57
N ASP A 81 7.43 7.17 -8.94
CA ASP A 81 8.06 6.87 -10.22
C ASP A 81 8.42 5.38 -10.32
N TRP A 82 8.97 4.81 -9.25
CA TRP A 82 9.21 3.37 -9.14
C TRP A 82 7.93 2.53 -9.28
N ALA A 83 6.84 2.95 -8.66
CA ALA A 83 5.56 2.24 -8.71
C ALA A 83 4.94 2.30 -10.11
N ILE A 84 4.99 3.46 -10.78
CA ILE A 84 4.47 3.64 -12.14
C ILE A 84 5.28 2.82 -13.14
N GLU A 85 6.61 2.74 -12.99
CA GLU A 85 7.45 1.84 -13.79
C GLU A 85 7.06 0.36 -13.66
N LYS A 86 6.50 0.00 -12.50
CA LYS A 86 5.93 -1.33 -12.22
C LYS A 86 4.48 -1.48 -12.69
N GLY A 87 3.91 -0.47 -13.35
CA GLY A 87 2.55 -0.46 -13.86
C GLY A 87 1.48 -0.09 -12.82
N ALA A 88 1.88 0.42 -11.65
CA ALA A 88 0.91 0.86 -10.66
C ALA A 88 0.14 2.09 -11.15
N THR A 89 -1.17 2.06 -10.93
CA THR A 89 -2.09 3.16 -11.27
C THR A 89 -2.67 3.83 -10.02
N HIS A 90 -2.66 3.09 -8.91
CA HIS A 90 -3.18 3.51 -7.62
C HIS A 90 -2.13 3.30 -6.54
N TYR A 91 -2.32 3.98 -5.41
CA TYR A 91 -1.64 3.69 -4.16
C TYR A 91 -2.68 3.47 -3.06
N ALA A 92 -2.29 2.74 -2.01
CA ALA A 92 -3.12 2.50 -0.86
C ALA A 92 -2.30 2.53 0.43
N HIS A 93 -2.81 3.24 1.44
CA HIS A 93 -2.33 3.13 2.80
C HIS A 93 -2.95 1.89 3.43
N VAL A 94 -2.10 0.93 3.82
CA VAL A 94 -2.51 -0.37 4.35
C VAL A 94 -2.28 -0.39 5.86
N PHE A 95 -3.35 -0.56 6.62
CA PHE A 95 -3.31 -0.64 8.08
C PHE A 95 -4.25 -1.72 8.62
N TYR A 96 -4.01 -2.16 9.85
CA TYR A 96 -4.72 -3.28 10.48
C TYR A 96 -5.49 -2.80 11.70
N PRO A 97 -6.71 -2.24 11.52
CA PRO A 97 -7.51 -1.73 12.62
C PRO A 97 -7.82 -2.83 13.66
N LEU A 98 -8.16 -2.40 14.88
CA LEU A 98 -8.49 -3.29 15.99
C LEU A 98 -9.71 -4.21 15.72
N THR A 99 -10.49 -3.92 14.67
CA THR A 99 -11.60 -4.75 14.18
C THR A 99 -11.15 -6.09 13.59
N GLY A 100 -9.85 -6.28 13.33
CA GLY A 100 -9.28 -7.55 12.89
C GLY A 100 -9.37 -7.83 11.39
N ILE A 101 -9.84 -6.86 10.60
CA ILE A 101 -9.88 -6.92 9.13
C ILE A 101 -8.93 -5.85 8.59
N THR A 102 -8.15 -6.17 7.56
CA THR A 102 -7.29 -5.18 6.87
C THR A 102 -8.15 -4.07 6.28
N ALA A 103 -7.72 -2.83 6.48
CA ALA A 103 -8.30 -1.67 5.84
C ALA A 103 -7.32 -1.12 4.80
N GLU A 104 -7.84 -0.84 3.61
CA GLU A 104 -7.09 -0.22 2.52
C GLU A 104 -7.96 0.87 1.92
N LYS A 105 -7.40 2.07 1.79
CA LYS A 105 -7.99 3.15 0.99
C LYS A 105 -7.19 3.28 -0.29
N HIS A 106 -7.83 3.04 -1.43
CA HIS A 106 -7.19 3.14 -2.75
C HIS A 106 -7.41 4.55 -3.31
N ASP A 107 -6.32 5.24 -3.60
CA ASP A 107 -6.30 6.56 -4.23
C ASP A 107 -5.54 6.46 -5.57
N SER A 108 -5.98 7.23 -6.57
CA SER A 108 -5.34 7.27 -7.90
C SER A 108 -4.09 8.16 -7.85
N PHE A 109 -3.02 7.78 -8.55
CA PHE A 109 -1.93 8.72 -8.80
C PHE A 109 -2.35 9.87 -9.73
N LEU A 110 -3.35 9.67 -10.56
CA LEU A 110 -3.77 10.64 -11.57
C LEU A 110 -4.66 11.72 -10.96
N ALA A 111 -4.22 12.97 -11.07
CA ALA A 111 -4.99 14.17 -10.83
C ALA A 111 -5.27 14.90 -12.15
N PRO A 112 -6.46 15.52 -12.34
CA PRO A 112 -6.76 16.30 -13.53
C PRO A 112 -5.85 17.53 -13.62
N ASP A 113 -5.25 17.77 -14.79
CA ASP A 113 -4.30 18.87 -15.00
C ASP A 113 -4.95 20.25 -15.26
N GLY A 114 -6.29 20.28 -15.32
CA GLY A 114 -7.08 21.48 -15.65
C GLY A 114 -7.08 21.87 -17.13
N LEU A 115 -6.35 21.15 -17.99
CA LEU A 115 -6.22 21.37 -19.43
C LEU A 115 -6.86 20.24 -20.27
N GLY A 116 -7.50 19.28 -19.62
CA GLY A 116 -8.17 18.14 -20.25
C GLY A 116 -7.32 16.86 -20.27
N GLY A 117 -6.16 16.86 -19.60
CA GLY A 117 -5.32 15.70 -19.36
C GLY A 117 -5.28 15.31 -17.87
N ALA A 118 -4.30 14.47 -17.54
CA ALA A 118 -4.03 14.04 -16.17
C ALA A 118 -2.53 14.01 -15.91
N VAL A 119 -2.15 14.33 -14.68
CA VAL A 119 -0.77 14.29 -14.19
C VAL A 119 -0.68 13.30 -13.02
N ALA A 120 0.41 12.55 -12.96
CA ALA A 120 0.65 11.63 -11.85
C ALA A 120 1.29 12.35 -10.66
N GLU A 121 0.55 12.46 -9.57
CA GLU A 121 0.93 13.15 -8.34
C GLU A 121 0.96 12.18 -7.15
N PHE A 122 1.97 12.36 -6.31
CA PHE A 122 2.08 11.72 -5.01
C PHE A 122 3.03 12.54 -4.15
N SER A 123 2.49 13.23 -3.15
CA SER A 123 3.25 14.18 -2.33
C SER A 123 3.80 13.53 -1.06
N GLY A 124 4.82 14.17 -0.47
CA GLY A 124 5.35 13.80 0.83
C GLY A 124 4.30 13.90 1.93
N SER A 125 3.38 14.86 1.85
CA SER A 125 2.25 14.96 2.79
C SER A 125 1.35 13.73 2.72
N GLN A 126 1.00 13.25 1.52
CA GLN A 126 0.24 12.02 1.34
C GLN A 126 1.01 10.80 1.88
N LEU A 127 2.33 10.76 1.72
CA LEU A 127 3.16 9.68 2.25
C LEU A 127 3.21 9.66 3.78
N ILE A 128 3.51 10.78 4.43
CA ILE A 128 3.81 10.82 5.88
C ILE A 128 2.57 11.05 6.76
N GLN A 129 1.54 11.71 6.24
CA GLN A 129 0.32 12.02 6.98
C GLN A 129 -0.88 12.09 6.02
N GLY A 130 -1.50 10.93 5.80
CA GLY A 130 -2.79 10.85 5.12
C GLY A 130 -3.94 11.17 6.07
N GLU A 131 -4.93 11.93 5.60
CA GLU A 131 -6.28 11.96 6.19
C GLU A 131 -7.13 10.92 5.44
N PRO A 132 -7.17 9.63 5.86
CA PRO A 132 -8.26 8.77 5.43
C PRO A 132 -9.57 9.36 5.96
N ASP A 133 -10.61 9.39 5.11
CA ASP A 133 -11.96 9.70 5.55
C ASP A 133 -12.44 8.61 6.51
N ALA A 134 -12.09 8.78 7.79
CA ALA A 134 -12.31 7.79 8.82
C ALA A 134 -13.76 7.78 9.34
N SER A 135 -14.64 8.60 8.75
CA SER A 135 -16.09 8.56 9.01
C SER A 135 -16.73 7.23 8.61
N SER A 136 -16.11 6.51 7.66
CA SER A 136 -16.58 5.24 7.14
C SER A 136 -16.12 4.01 7.96
N PHE A 137 -15.21 4.19 8.93
CA PHE A 137 -14.76 3.08 9.78
C PHE A 137 -15.68 2.88 11.00
N PRO A 138 -16.05 1.63 11.35
CA PRO A 138 -16.89 1.35 12.51
C PRO A 138 -16.22 1.85 13.80
N SER A 139 -16.83 2.83 14.46
CA SER A 139 -16.28 3.46 15.68
C SER A 139 -16.48 2.65 16.97
N GLY A 140 -17.03 1.43 16.87
CA GLY A 140 -17.33 0.58 18.03
C GLY A 140 -18.31 1.21 19.05
N GLY A 141 -19.03 2.28 18.67
CA GLY A 141 -19.95 3.00 19.56
C GLY A 141 -19.28 3.93 20.57
N ILE A 142 -17.96 4.17 20.47
CA ILE A 142 -17.20 4.96 21.45
C ILE A 142 -17.01 6.45 21.01
N ARG A 143 -17.32 6.82 19.76
CA ARG A 143 -17.07 8.18 19.24
C ARG A 143 -18.27 8.82 18.54
N ALA A 144 -18.47 10.12 18.77
CA ALA A 144 -19.33 10.97 17.94
C ALA A 144 -18.71 11.13 16.54
N THR A 145 -19.53 11.13 15.48
CA THR A 145 -19.11 11.14 14.07
C THR A 145 -18.20 12.31 13.68
N PHE A 146 -18.17 13.39 14.46
CA PHE A 146 -17.29 14.55 14.26
C PHE A 146 -15.83 14.33 14.73
N GLU A 147 -15.59 13.38 15.64
CA GLU A 147 -14.26 13.08 16.22
C GLU A 147 -13.58 11.87 15.55
N ALA A 148 -14.22 11.31 14.52
CA ALA A 148 -13.74 10.18 13.73
C ALA A 148 -12.71 10.62 12.67
N ARG A 149 -11.77 11.50 13.03
CA ARG A 149 -10.59 11.81 12.20
C ARG A 149 -9.46 10.92 12.66
N GLY A 150 -8.98 10.07 11.76
CA GLY A 150 -7.78 9.27 11.97
C GLY A 150 -6.71 9.72 10.99
N TYR A 151 -5.45 9.56 11.38
CA TYR A 151 -4.30 9.89 10.54
C TYR A 151 -3.53 8.60 10.25
N THR A 152 -3.10 8.46 9.00
CA THR A 152 -2.17 7.39 8.60
C THR A 152 -0.76 7.96 8.52
N ALA A 153 0.17 7.33 9.23
CA ALA A 153 1.59 7.64 9.13
C ALA A 153 2.33 6.46 8.48
N TRP A 154 3.15 6.71 7.47
CA TRP A 154 3.97 5.66 6.86
C TRP A 154 4.92 5.06 7.90
N ASP A 155 4.83 3.75 8.09
CA ASP A 155 5.82 3.01 8.84
C ASP A 155 6.99 2.66 7.93
N VAL A 156 8.04 3.47 8.03
CA VAL A 156 9.27 3.37 7.25
C VAL A 156 10.01 2.04 7.49
N THR A 157 9.79 1.39 8.64
CA THR A 157 10.41 0.09 8.97
C THR A 157 9.82 -1.07 8.14
N SER A 158 8.61 -0.87 7.60
CA SER A 158 7.95 -1.78 6.69
C SER A 158 8.01 -1.20 5.26
N PRO A 159 8.78 -1.81 4.33
CA PRO A 159 8.94 -1.24 3.00
C PRO A 159 7.61 -1.26 2.23
N ALA A 160 7.35 -0.20 1.46
CA ALA A 160 6.25 -0.17 0.51
C ALA A 160 6.44 -1.27 -0.56
N TYR A 161 5.35 -1.79 -1.08
CA TYR A 161 5.37 -2.90 -2.03
C TYR A 161 4.31 -2.73 -3.10
N ILE A 162 4.50 -3.44 -4.21
CA ILE A 162 3.54 -3.49 -5.32
C ILE A 162 2.70 -4.74 -5.16
N LEU A 163 1.39 -4.55 -5.16
CA LEU A 163 0.41 -5.63 -5.26
C LEU A 163 -0.16 -5.66 -6.68
N GLU A 164 0.16 -6.72 -7.41
CA GLU A 164 -0.36 -6.97 -8.75
C GLU A 164 -1.67 -7.77 -8.62
N ASN A 165 -2.76 -7.23 -9.16
CA ASN A 165 -4.02 -7.93 -9.30
C ASN A 165 -4.47 -7.96 -10.77
N PRO A 166 -5.30 -8.93 -11.17
CA PRO A 166 -5.87 -8.96 -12.52
C PRO A 166 -6.64 -7.68 -12.89
N ASN A 167 -7.13 -6.94 -11.89
CA ASN A 167 -7.91 -5.71 -12.05
C ASN A 167 -7.05 -4.43 -11.97
N GLY A 168 -5.75 -4.54 -11.74
CA GLY A 168 -4.85 -3.40 -11.63
C GLY A 168 -3.72 -3.63 -10.62
N THR A 169 -2.69 -2.81 -10.75
CA THR A 169 -1.51 -2.81 -9.90
C THR A 169 -1.56 -1.62 -8.94
N THR A 170 -1.30 -1.87 -7.66
CA THR A 170 -1.40 -0.87 -6.59
C THR A 170 -0.10 -0.81 -5.78
N LEU A 171 0.36 0.41 -5.48
CA LEU A 171 1.40 0.66 -4.49
C LEU A 171 0.81 0.58 -3.08
N CYS A 172 1.17 -0.44 -2.31
CA CYS A 172 0.77 -0.60 -0.93
C CYS A 172 1.81 0.02 0.00
N ILE A 173 1.36 0.97 0.84
CA ILE A 173 2.18 1.71 1.79
C ILE A 173 1.78 1.28 3.20
N PRO A 174 2.61 0.49 3.91
CA PRO A 174 2.31 0.08 5.28
C PRO A 174 2.24 1.28 6.21
N THR A 175 1.12 1.49 6.89
CA THR A 175 0.92 2.65 7.75
C THR A 175 0.48 2.28 9.16
N ALA A 176 0.88 3.10 10.12
CA ALA A 176 0.24 3.16 11.43
C ALA A 176 -1.02 4.03 11.35
N PHE A 177 -2.09 3.64 12.06
CA PHE A 177 -3.35 4.39 12.12
C PHE A 177 -3.63 4.87 13.54
N VAL A 178 -3.68 6.19 13.70
CA VAL A 178 -3.86 6.87 15.00
C VAL A 178 -5.06 7.80 14.97
N SER A 179 -5.70 8.00 16.13
CA SER A 179 -6.76 8.99 16.29
C SER A 179 -6.21 10.42 16.22
N TRP A 180 -7.09 11.41 16.08
CA TRP A 180 -6.69 12.82 16.18
C TRP A 180 -6.08 13.20 17.55
N THR A 181 -6.40 12.45 18.60
CA THR A 181 -5.82 12.60 19.95
C THR A 181 -4.50 11.83 20.13
N GLY A 182 -4.04 11.08 19.11
CA GLY A 182 -2.81 10.29 19.14
C GLY A 182 -2.97 8.89 19.74
N GLU A 183 -4.20 8.43 19.96
CA GLU A 183 -4.46 7.07 20.44
C GLU A 183 -4.33 6.07 19.29
N ALA A 184 -3.67 4.94 19.54
CA ALA A 184 -3.56 3.84 18.58
C ALA A 184 -4.95 3.30 18.19
N LEU A 185 -5.23 3.24 16.88
CA LEU A 185 -6.46 2.66 16.33
C LEU A 185 -6.19 1.38 15.51
N ASP A 186 -4.93 0.94 15.45
CA ASP A 186 -4.52 -0.31 14.82
C ASP A 186 -3.76 -1.23 15.77
N LYS A 187 -3.40 -2.42 15.28
CA LYS A 187 -2.61 -3.41 16.01
C LYS A 187 -1.09 -3.17 15.93
N LYS A 188 -0.66 -2.19 15.16
CA LYS A 188 0.73 -1.99 14.79
C LYS A 188 1.41 -0.95 15.69
N THR A 189 0.64 0.04 16.13
CA THR A 189 1.04 1.10 17.07
C THR A 189 1.02 0.57 18.50
#